data_AF-A0A7S4BM08-F1
#
_entry.id   AF-A0A7S4BM08-F1
#
_cell.length_a   1.000
_cell.length_b   1.000
_cell.length_c   1.000
_cell.angle_alpha   90.00
_cell.angle_beta   90.00
_cell.angle_gamma   90.00
#
_symmetry.space_group_name_H-M   'P 1'
#
loop_
_entity.id
_entity.type
_entity.pdbx_description
1 polymer ?
#
loop_
_entity_poly.entity_id
_entity_poly.type
_entity_poly.pdbx_seq_one_letter_code
_entity_poly.pdbx_strand_id
1 'polypeptide(L)'
;PSSSPPPPSRSPPPPCPSAPPPPLELQCATPCETQTCAFFVTTFTCAETATLFGCDCHGCCLDNLRTMIEPIKAKSVASVEERLPTNNPRWRWQAPSDGLFRSSTDGSCAVRTDRGGLYEERWGLGSEAACRLQCGSDSWCLAYEYAEIERYFRCKMFRIEITSTIPMPKYACWSKVDQNAVQAASAKAMAEARANAEARAKAEVIALAKAPETVGLGAGQPPTAPSSPAITRQAAQQQQQQQQQGQGQQGQQQQQQQ
;
A
#
# COMPACT_ATOMS: atom_id res chain seq x y z
N PRO A 1 -51.19 -11.84 86.87
CA PRO A 1 -50.84 -10.91 85.76
C PRO A 1 -50.22 -11.68 84.59
N SER A 2 -51.05 -12.02 83.61
CA SER A 2 -50.66 -12.78 82.42
C SER A 2 -50.13 -11.80 81.37
N SER A 3 -48.82 -11.83 81.13
CA SER A 3 -48.14 -10.93 80.19
C SER A 3 -48.18 -11.56 78.81
N SER A 4 -49.00 -11.00 77.92
CA SER A 4 -49.08 -11.44 76.52
C SER A 4 -47.76 -11.14 75.78
N PRO A 5 -47.30 -12.05 74.91
CA PRO A 5 -46.09 -11.84 74.13
C PRO A 5 -46.27 -10.71 73.09
N PRO A 6 -45.20 -9.96 72.78
CA PRO A 6 -45.26 -8.89 71.81
C PRO A 6 -45.50 -9.43 70.38
N PRO A 7 -46.20 -8.67 69.52
CA PRO A 7 -46.48 -9.09 68.15
C PRO A 7 -45.19 -9.16 67.31
N PRO A 8 -45.15 -10.04 66.29
CA PRO A 8 -44.00 -10.18 65.41
C PRO A 8 -43.76 -8.91 64.57
N SER A 9 -42.50 -8.47 64.52
CA SER A 9 -42.05 -7.36 63.68
C SER A 9 -42.35 -7.62 62.21
N ARG A 10 -43.04 -6.68 61.56
CA ARG A 10 -43.33 -6.72 60.13
C ARG A 10 -42.03 -6.60 59.34
N SER A 11 -41.88 -7.44 58.32
CA SER A 11 -40.76 -7.38 57.38
C SER A 11 -40.71 -6.02 56.68
N PRO A 12 -39.52 -5.46 56.43
CA PRO A 12 -39.38 -4.20 55.71
C PRO A 12 -39.92 -4.35 54.28
N PRO A 13 -40.56 -3.29 53.73
CA PRO A 13 -41.05 -3.31 52.37
C PRO A 13 -39.87 -3.52 51.39
N PRO A 14 -40.11 -4.20 50.25
CA PRO A 14 -39.09 -4.37 49.22
C PRO A 14 -38.59 -3.00 48.74
N PRO A 15 -37.30 -2.87 48.41
CA PRO A 15 -36.76 -1.64 47.83
C PRO A 15 -37.49 -1.33 46.52
N CYS A 16 -37.88 -0.07 46.34
CA CYS A 16 -38.49 0.39 45.09
C CYS A 16 -37.55 0.08 43.91
N PRO A 17 -38.08 -0.39 42.77
CA PRO A 17 -37.28 -0.57 41.57
C PRO A 17 -36.69 0.78 41.13
N SER A 18 -35.38 0.81 40.89
CA SER A 18 -34.69 2.00 40.39
C SER A 18 -35.35 2.50 39.11
N ALA A 19 -35.52 3.83 39.00
CA ALA A 19 -36.06 4.45 37.80
C ALA A 19 -35.23 4.06 36.55
N PRO A 20 -35.87 3.86 35.38
CA PRO A 20 -35.15 3.56 34.16
C PRO A 20 -34.17 4.70 33.81
N PRO A 21 -32.98 4.38 33.27
CA PRO A 21 -32.02 5.40 32.85
C PRO A 21 -32.63 6.31 31.77
N PRO A 22 -32.33 7.62 31.78
CA PRO A 22 -32.86 8.56 30.80
C PRO A 22 -32.43 8.20 29.36
N PRO A 23 -33.23 8.52 28.34
CA PRO A 23 -32.90 8.30 26.93
C PRO A 23 -31.57 8.97 26.53
N LEU A 24 -30.74 8.23 25.78
CA LEU A 24 -29.36 8.58 25.42
C LEU A 24 -29.21 9.88 24.60
N GLU A 25 -30.23 10.28 23.84
CA GLU A 25 -30.18 11.51 23.00
C GLU A 25 -29.96 12.80 23.80
N LEU A 26 -30.21 12.80 25.12
CA LEU A 26 -30.04 13.99 25.96
C LEU A 26 -28.58 14.27 26.34
N GLN A 27 -27.65 13.33 26.15
CA GLN A 27 -26.31 13.43 26.74
C GLN A 27 -25.38 14.38 25.97
N CYS A 28 -25.55 14.51 24.65
CA CYS A 28 -24.79 15.45 23.82
C CYS A 28 -25.31 16.90 23.87
N ALA A 29 -26.56 17.08 24.28
CA ALA A 29 -27.18 18.39 24.46
C ALA A 29 -26.85 19.03 25.81
N THR A 30 -26.14 18.32 26.69
CA THR A 30 -25.73 18.83 28.00
C THR A 30 -24.89 20.11 27.82
N PRO A 31 -25.30 21.24 28.41
CA PRO A 31 -24.53 22.46 28.35
C PRO A 31 -23.22 22.30 29.12
N CYS A 32 -22.13 22.75 28.52
CA CYS A 32 -20.78 22.79 29.07
C CYS A 32 -20.25 24.21 28.84
N GLU A 33 -20.17 24.99 29.92
CA GLU A 33 -19.87 26.42 29.88
C GLU A 33 -20.79 27.22 28.93
N THR A 34 -20.29 27.59 27.75
CA THR A 34 -20.95 28.43 26.75
C THR A 34 -21.51 27.65 25.56
N GLN A 35 -21.20 26.35 25.47
CA GLN A 35 -21.58 25.49 24.36
C GLN A 35 -22.16 24.17 24.88
N THR A 36 -22.45 23.21 24.00
CA THR A 36 -22.87 21.86 24.38
C THR A 36 -21.71 20.87 24.26
N CYS A 37 -21.82 19.73 24.94
CA CYS A 37 -20.84 18.64 24.78
C CYS A 37 -20.64 18.25 23.30
N ALA A 38 -21.70 18.27 22.47
CA ALA A 38 -21.62 18.03 21.03
C ALA A 38 -20.61 18.94 20.31
N PHE A 39 -20.51 20.21 20.69
CA PHE A 39 -19.56 21.13 20.07
C PHE A 39 -18.13 20.74 20.41
N PHE A 40 -17.82 20.53 21.69
CA PHE A 40 -16.45 20.29 22.11
C PHE A 40 -15.90 18.92 21.67
N VAL A 41 -16.72 17.87 21.65
CA VAL A 41 -16.25 16.53 21.21
C VAL A 41 -15.92 16.45 19.72
N THR A 42 -16.25 17.48 18.92
CA THR A 42 -15.81 17.57 17.52
C THR A 42 -14.42 18.20 17.36
N THR A 43 -13.95 18.91 18.39
CA THR A 43 -12.70 19.69 18.33
C THR A 43 -11.64 19.14 19.27
N PHE A 44 -12.04 18.54 20.39
CA PHE A 44 -11.14 18.04 21.44
C PHE A 44 -11.39 16.56 21.70
N THR A 45 -10.36 15.86 22.17
CA THR A 45 -10.51 14.47 22.63
C THR A 45 -11.32 14.41 23.92
N CYS A 46 -11.96 13.27 24.20
CA CYS A 46 -12.78 13.09 25.40
C CYS A 46 -12.03 13.47 26.69
N ALA A 47 -10.75 13.08 26.78
CA ALA A 47 -9.88 13.36 27.91
C ALA A 47 -9.60 14.86 28.06
N GLU A 48 -9.33 15.55 26.94
CA GLU A 48 -9.10 17.00 26.95
C GLU A 48 -10.35 17.76 27.37
N THR A 49 -11.54 17.36 26.91
CA THR A 49 -12.80 18.00 27.31
C THR A 49 -13.04 17.96 28.83
N ALA A 50 -12.82 16.80 29.45
CA ALA A 50 -13.00 16.63 30.89
C ALA A 50 -11.97 17.44 31.69
N THR A 51 -10.73 17.51 31.18
CA THR A 51 -9.62 18.15 31.90
C THR A 51 -9.60 19.68 31.74
N LEU A 52 -9.97 20.17 30.55
CA LEU A 52 -9.91 21.61 30.21
C LEU A 52 -11.17 22.38 30.63
N PHE A 53 -12.36 21.79 30.46
CA PHE A 53 -13.63 22.49 30.69
C PHE A 53 -14.37 22.01 31.94
N GLY A 54 -13.86 20.97 32.62
CA GLY A 54 -14.48 20.43 33.84
C GLY A 54 -15.87 19.82 33.63
N CYS A 55 -16.27 19.56 32.39
CA CYS A 55 -17.57 18.99 32.05
C CYS A 55 -17.48 17.48 31.81
N ASP A 56 -18.48 16.74 32.28
CA ASP A 56 -18.63 15.32 31.96
C ASP A 56 -19.36 15.13 30.63
N CYS A 57 -18.59 15.14 29.54
CA CYS A 57 -19.08 14.83 28.19
C CYS A 57 -18.85 13.37 27.79
N HIS A 58 -18.60 12.46 28.75
CA HIS A 58 -18.16 11.10 28.46
C HIS A 58 -19.18 10.31 27.63
N GLY A 59 -20.47 10.43 27.95
CA GLY A 59 -21.55 9.79 27.19
C GLY A 59 -21.60 10.24 25.73
N CYS A 60 -21.49 11.55 25.48
CA CYS A 60 -21.48 12.09 24.13
C CYS A 60 -20.25 11.66 23.32
N CYS A 61 -19.10 11.53 23.98
CA CYS A 61 -17.86 11.16 23.32
C CYS A 61 -17.85 9.69 22.88
N LEU A 62 -18.42 8.80 23.68
CA LEU A 62 -18.59 7.40 23.31
C LEU A 62 -19.54 7.22 22.12
N ASP A 63 -20.62 8.01 22.05
CA ASP A 63 -21.54 7.98 20.91
C ASP A 63 -20.92 8.50 19.62
N ASN A 64 -20.09 9.55 19.71
CA ASN A 64 -19.37 10.06 18.54
C ASN A 64 -18.31 9.07 18.04
N LEU A 65 -17.60 8.39 18.96
CA LEU A 65 -16.71 7.28 18.61
C LEU A 65 -17.48 6.11 18.01
N ARG A 66 -18.65 5.77 18.55
CA ARG A 66 -19.48 4.69 18.03
C ARG A 66 -19.99 5.00 16.62
N THR A 67 -20.46 6.22 16.37
CA THR A 67 -20.90 6.64 15.03
C THR A 67 -19.75 6.77 14.03
N MET A 68 -18.52 7.05 14.49
CA MET A 68 -17.32 6.98 13.64
C MET A 68 -16.83 5.55 13.39
N ILE A 69 -17.03 4.61 14.33
CA ILE A 69 -16.55 3.22 14.24
C ILE A 69 -17.58 2.26 13.61
N GLU A 70 -18.88 2.48 13.78
CA GLU A 70 -19.95 1.68 13.16
C GLU A 70 -19.86 1.59 11.63
N PRO A 71 -19.57 2.67 10.86
CA PRO A 71 -19.37 2.53 9.42
C PRO A 71 -18.11 1.70 9.06
N ILE A 72 -17.20 1.47 10.00
CA ILE A 72 -16.00 0.63 9.83
C ILE A 72 -16.34 -0.85 10.08
N LYS A 73 -17.22 -1.16 11.05
CA LYS A 73 -17.61 -2.56 11.35
C LYS A 73 -18.70 -3.12 10.45
N ALA A 74 -19.62 -2.29 9.95
CA ALA A 74 -20.64 -2.74 9.00
C ALA A 74 -20.06 -3.16 7.63
N LYS A 75 -18.78 -2.84 7.36
CA LYS A 75 -18.05 -3.25 6.15
C LYS A 75 -17.04 -4.38 6.37
N SER A 76 -16.83 -4.86 7.60
CA SER A 76 -15.68 -5.74 7.93
C SER A 76 -15.94 -7.25 7.81
N VAL A 77 -17.01 -7.70 7.13
CA VAL A 77 -17.26 -9.15 6.92
C VAL A 77 -17.45 -9.55 5.45
N ALA A 78 -17.38 -8.59 4.52
CA ALA A 78 -17.19 -8.89 3.11
C ALA A 78 -15.73 -8.61 2.78
N SER A 79 -15.02 -9.61 2.25
CA SER A 79 -13.73 -9.49 1.59
C SER A 79 -13.76 -8.40 0.51
N VAL A 80 -13.61 -7.16 0.94
CA VAL A 80 -13.37 -6.02 0.08
C VAL A 80 -11.96 -5.61 0.41
N GLU A 81 -11.03 -6.19 -0.35
CA GLU A 81 -9.82 -5.49 -0.73
C GLU A 81 -10.25 -4.07 -1.10
N GLU A 82 -9.95 -3.15 -0.18
CA GLU A 82 -10.48 -1.81 -0.09
C GLU A 82 -10.03 -1.02 -1.30
N ARG A 83 -10.83 -1.10 -2.37
CA ARG A 83 -10.90 -0.10 -3.43
C ARG A 83 -11.35 1.19 -2.79
N LEU A 84 -10.42 1.88 -2.11
CA LEU A 84 -10.45 3.34 -2.01
C LEU A 84 -10.87 3.87 -3.38
N PRO A 85 -11.71 4.90 -3.48
CA PRO A 85 -12.14 5.47 -4.76
C PRO A 85 -10.94 6.09 -5.49
N THR A 86 -10.12 5.25 -6.11
CA THR A 86 -9.21 5.56 -7.22
C THR A 86 -10.06 5.71 -8.47
N ASN A 87 -11.11 6.54 -8.43
CA ASN A 87 -12.07 6.68 -9.52
C ASN A 87 -11.46 7.34 -10.77
N ASN A 88 -10.15 7.56 -10.78
CA ASN A 88 -9.42 7.74 -12.02
C ASN A 88 -8.55 6.50 -12.29
N PRO A 89 -9.02 5.53 -13.11
CA PRO A 89 -8.25 4.34 -13.46
C PRO A 89 -6.91 4.67 -14.13
N ARG A 90 -6.72 5.92 -14.56
CA ARG A 90 -5.48 6.41 -15.14
C ARG A 90 -4.29 6.40 -14.17
N TRP A 91 -4.52 6.65 -12.89
CA TRP A 91 -3.45 6.89 -11.92
C TRP A 91 -3.27 5.70 -10.98
N ARG A 92 -2.04 5.17 -10.93
CA ARG A 92 -1.62 4.25 -9.87
C ARG A 92 -0.64 4.97 -8.94
N TRP A 93 -0.66 4.62 -7.68
CA TRP A 93 0.41 4.98 -6.76
C TRP A 93 1.46 3.88 -6.80
N GLN A 94 2.70 4.27 -7.06
CA GLN A 94 3.82 3.35 -7.09
C GLN A 94 4.96 3.92 -6.25
N ALA A 95 5.64 3.05 -5.49
CA ALA A 95 6.90 3.41 -4.87
C ALA A 95 7.96 3.63 -5.98
N PRO A 96 8.85 4.64 -5.86
CA PRO A 96 9.92 4.88 -6.83
C PRO A 96 10.73 3.60 -7.12
N SER A 97 10.96 3.31 -8.40
CA SER A 97 11.44 2.01 -8.88
C SER A 97 12.96 1.84 -8.88
N ASP A 98 13.69 2.51 -7.99
CA ASP A 98 15.16 2.60 -8.01
C ASP A 98 15.87 1.31 -7.54
N GLY A 99 15.23 0.15 -7.76
CA GLY A 99 15.97 -1.09 -8.02
C GLY A 99 16.92 -1.54 -6.92
N LEU A 100 16.52 -1.45 -5.65
CA LEU A 100 17.06 -2.30 -4.59
C LEU A 100 16.19 -2.40 -3.33
N PHE A 101 15.06 -1.68 -3.27
CA PHE A 101 14.09 -1.83 -2.20
C PHE A 101 12.66 -1.71 -2.73
N ARG A 102 12.02 -2.85 -2.98
CA ARG A 102 10.60 -2.99 -2.63
C ARG A 102 10.56 -2.90 -1.12
N SER A 103 9.82 -1.98 -0.52
CA SER A 103 9.40 -2.15 0.87
C SER A 103 8.37 -1.08 1.22
N SER A 104 7.20 -1.33 1.81
CA SER A 104 6.99 -1.81 3.18
C SER A 104 7.91 -1.25 4.27
N THR A 105 8.89 -0.40 3.96
CA THR A 105 9.75 0.26 4.94
C THR A 105 9.98 1.68 4.47
N ASP A 106 9.30 2.62 5.11
CA ASP A 106 10.00 3.67 5.84
C ASP A 106 11.12 4.40 5.06
N GLY A 107 10.78 5.48 4.35
CA GLY A 107 11.73 6.36 3.66
C GLY A 107 11.21 7.75 3.29
N SER A 108 12.09 8.76 3.42
CA SER A 108 11.92 10.14 2.98
C SER A 108 12.04 10.27 1.47
N CYS A 109 11.30 11.19 0.88
CA CYS A 109 11.35 11.47 -0.54
C CYS A 109 12.48 12.44 -0.88
N ALA A 110 13.31 12.08 -1.87
CA ALA A 110 14.37 12.93 -2.40
C ALA A 110 14.11 13.27 -3.88
N VAL A 111 14.35 14.54 -4.21
CA VAL A 111 14.16 15.09 -5.54
C VAL A 111 15.50 15.59 -6.06
N ARG A 112 15.74 15.48 -7.37
CA ARG A 112 17.04 15.81 -8.00
C ARG A 112 17.37 17.31 -8.04
N THR A 113 16.48 18.17 -7.55
CA THR A 113 16.65 19.62 -7.59
C THR A 113 17.11 20.16 -6.24
N ASP A 114 18.12 21.02 -6.26
CA ASP A 114 18.59 21.83 -5.14
C ASP A 114 17.61 22.95 -4.74
N ARG A 115 16.57 23.19 -5.55
CA ARG A 115 15.57 24.24 -5.31
C ARG A 115 14.51 23.78 -4.32
N GLY A 116 14.51 24.36 -3.12
CA GLY A 116 13.38 24.30 -2.20
C GLY A 116 12.11 24.91 -2.80
N GLY A 117 10.93 24.54 -2.27
CA GLY A 117 9.64 25.13 -2.68
C GLY A 117 8.87 24.38 -3.76
N LEU A 118 9.27 23.16 -4.12
CA LEU A 118 8.55 22.31 -5.09
C LEU A 118 7.53 21.36 -4.44
N TYR A 119 7.16 21.64 -3.20
CA TYR A 119 6.20 20.86 -2.45
C TYR A 119 5.29 21.76 -1.61
N GLU A 120 4.11 21.25 -1.30
CA GLU A 120 3.21 21.76 -0.28
C GLU A 120 3.23 20.81 0.90
N GLU A 121 3.29 21.33 2.12
CA GLU A 121 3.26 20.53 3.33
C GLU A 121 1.93 20.74 4.05
N ARG A 122 1.29 19.64 4.45
CA ARG A 122 0.04 19.63 5.22
C ARG A 122 0.22 18.78 6.46
N TRP A 123 -0.31 19.28 7.56
CA TRP A 123 -0.27 18.63 8.86
C TRP A 123 -1.68 18.17 9.25
N GLY A 124 -1.75 17.13 10.09
CA GLY A 124 -3.03 16.63 10.62
C GLY A 124 -3.82 15.72 9.67
N LEU A 125 -3.24 15.32 8.54
CA LEU A 125 -3.79 14.24 7.71
C LEU A 125 -3.48 12.90 8.39
N GLY A 126 -4.39 12.44 9.23
CA GLY A 126 -4.19 11.34 10.18
C GLY A 126 -3.93 9.94 9.60
N SER A 127 -3.75 9.82 8.29
CA SER A 127 -3.38 8.56 7.65
C SER A 127 -2.71 8.78 6.29
N GLU A 128 -1.93 7.78 5.87
CA GLU A 128 -1.35 7.75 4.53
C GLU A 128 -2.44 7.79 3.44
N ALA A 129 -3.57 7.11 3.66
CA ALA A 129 -4.69 7.09 2.73
C ALA A 129 -5.29 8.50 2.52
N ALA A 130 -5.35 9.32 3.57
CA ALA A 130 -5.79 10.71 3.46
C ALA A 130 -4.81 11.57 2.64
N CYS A 131 -3.50 11.40 2.87
CA CYS A 131 -2.45 12.07 2.09
C CYS A 131 -2.51 11.66 0.60
N ARG A 132 -2.70 10.37 0.34
CA ARG A 132 -2.91 9.82 -1.01
C ARG A 132 -4.12 10.41 -1.70
N LEU A 133 -5.25 10.49 -0.99
CA LEU A 133 -6.49 11.04 -1.54
C LEU A 133 -6.31 12.52 -1.93
N GLN A 134 -5.65 13.30 -1.07
CA GLN A 134 -5.37 14.71 -1.32
C GLN A 134 -4.44 14.89 -2.54
N CYS A 135 -3.32 14.17 -2.61
CA CYS A 135 -2.45 14.23 -3.79
C CYS A 135 -3.12 13.67 -5.06
N GLY A 136 -4.09 12.75 -4.90
CA GLY A 136 -4.88 12.22 -5.99
C GLY A 136 -5.81 13.25 -6.63
N SER A 137 -6.46 14.08 -5.80
CA SER A 137 -7.40 15.12 -6.24
C SER A 137 -6.69 16.33 -6.84
N ASP A 138 -5.49 16.64 -6.38
CA ASP A 138 -4.67 17.73 -6.91
C ASP A 138 -3.98 17.32 -8.23
N SER A 139 -4.30 18.02 -9.33
CA SER A 139 -3.73 17.73 -10.66
C SER A 139 -2.23 18.04 -10.76
N TRP A 140 -1.73 18.93 -9.90
CA TRP A 140 -0.31 19.30 -9.85
C TRP A 140 0.52 18.32 -9.03
N CYS A 141 -0.10 17.49 -8.20
CA CYS A 141 0.61 16.59 -7.31
C CYS A 141 1.08 15.36 -8.10
N LEU A 142 2.39 15.25 -8.27
CA LEU A 142 3.05 14.14 -8.96
C LEU A 142 3.53 13.07 -7.99
N ALA A 143 3.68 13.41 -6.71
CA ALA A 143 4.13 12.49 -5.69
C ALA A 143 3.80 13.00 -4.29
N TYR A 144 3.81 12.14 -3.27
CA TYR A 144 3.68 12.55 -1.88
C TYR A 144 4.63 11.76 -0.96
N GLU A 145 4.99 12.39 0.15
CA GLU A 145 5.61 11.78 1.33
C GLU A 145 4.60 11.86 2.47
N TYR A 146 4.33 10.73 3.10
CA TYR A 146 3.60 10.66 4.36
C TYR A 146 4.60 10.38 5.49
N ALA A 147 4.50 11.05 6.62
CA ALA A 147 5.34 10.80 7.77
C ALA A 147 4.54 10.80 9.06
N GLU A 148 4.84 9.83 9.93
CA GLU A 148 4.37 9.81 11.32
C GLU A 148 5.52 10.26 12.24
N ILE A 149 5.44 11.50 12.70
CA ILE A 149 6.45 12.14 13.54
C ILE A 149 5.89 12.21 14.96
N GLU A 150 6.25 11.22 15.78
CA GLU A 150 5.72 11.03 17.13
C GLU A 150 4.19 10.90 17.16
N ARG A 151 3.47 11.98 17.46
CA ARG A 151 2.00 12.06 17.51
C ARG A 151 1.41 12.87 16.36
N TYR A 152 2.25 13.41 15.50
CA TYR A 152 1.85 14.25 14.38
C TYR A 152 1.97 13.49 13.07
N PHE A 153 1.04 13.80 12.17
CA PHE A 153 1.04 13.27 10.82
C PHE A 153 1.32 14.40 9.84
N ARG A 154 2.26 14.14 8.93
CA ARG A 154 2.71 15.09 7.92
C ARG A 154 2.54 14.49 6.54
N CYS A 155 2.00 15.30 5.64
CA CYS A 155 1.84 14.97 4.23
C CYS A 155 2.54 16.05 3.40
N LYS A 156 3.57 15.67 2.66
CA LYS A 156 4.33 16.56 1.80
C LYS A 156 4.10 16.17 0.36
N MET A 157 3.45 17.03 -0.40
CA MET A 157 2.98 16.79 -1.77
C MET A 157 3.88 17.51 -2.76
N PHE A 158 4.44 16.79 -3.73
CA PHE A 158 5.44 17.31 -4.66
C PHE A 158 4.84 17.62 -6.02
N ARG A 159 5.30 18.73 -6.62
CA ARG A 159 5.01 19.15 -8.01
C ARG A 159 5.94 18.53 -9.04
N ILE A 160 6.91 17.75 -8.57
CA ILE A 160 7.98 17.16 -9.37
C ILE A 160 8.11 15.69 -9.04
N GLU A 161 8.73 14.95 -9.96
CA GLU A 161 9.02 13.53 -9.78
C GLU A 161 10.08 13.31 -8.70
N ILE A 162 9.89 12.23 -7.95
CA ILE A 162 10.82 11.76 -6.93
C ILE A 162 11.87 10.90 -7.63
N THR A 163 13.14 11.16 -7.34
CA THR A 163 14.26 10.52 -8.02
C THR A 163 15.03 9.55 -7.15
N SER A 164 14.80 9.60 -5.84
CA SER A 164 15.36 8.65 -4.88
C SER A 164 14.58 8.70 -3.57
N THR A 165 14.77 7.67 -2.75
CA THR A 165 14.27 7.61 -1.38
C THR A 165 15.43 7.46 -0.40
N ILE A 166 15.31 8.08 0.77
CA ILE A 166 16.28 7.96 1.87
C ILE A 166 15.63 7.11 2.96
N PRO A 167 16.18 5.94 3.33
CA PRO A 167 15.60 5.09 4.37
C PRO A 167 15.41 5.86 5.68
N MET A 168 14.17 6.01 6.13
CA MET A 168 13.79 6.73 7.34
C MET A 168 12.53 6.11 7.97
N PRO A 169 12.64 5.54 9.19
CA PRO A 169 11.51 4.99 9.95
C PRO A 169 10.30 5.91 9.98
N LYS A 170 9.12 5.37 9.70
CA LYS A 170 7.81 6.05 9.67
C LYS A 170 7.57 7.05 8.53
N TYR A 171 8.34 6.99 7.45
CA TYR A 171 8.11 7.80 6.26
C TYR A 171 7.65 6.91 5.09
N ALA A 172 6.74 7.36 4.25
CA ALA A 172 6.28 6.60 3.10
C ALA A 172 6.27 7.50 1.88
N CYS A 173 6.97 7.06 0.84
CA CYS A 173 7.21 7.86 -0.35
C CYS A 173 6.51 7.24 -1.57
N TRP A 174 5.67 8.02 -2.25
CA TRP A 174 4.81 7.54 -3.32
C TRP A 174 4.81 8.48 -4.51
N SER A 175 4.94 7.92 -5.72
CA SER A 175 4.81 8.67 -6.96
C SER A 175 3.53 8.30 -7.70
N LYS A 176 2.94 9.29 -8.36
CA LYS A 176 1.76 9.15 -9.21
C LYS A 176 2.24 8.70 -10.58
N VAL A 177 1.92 7.47 -10.97
CA VAL A 177 2.29 6.95 -12.28
C VAL A 177 1.07 6.93 -13.19
N ASP A 178 1.23 7.43 -14.41
CA ASP A 178 0.23 7.26 -15.48
C ASP A 178 0.33 5.82 -15.99
N GLN A 179 -0.66 5.00 -15.68
CA GLN A 179 -0.66 3.58 -16.09
C GLN A 179 -0.56 3.44 -17.61
N ASN A 180 -1.18 4.35 -18.37
CA ASN A 180 -1.14 4.30 -19.82
C ASN A 180 0.27 4.60 -20.33
N ALA A 181 0.99 5.54 -19.69
CA ALA A 181 2.37 5.83 -20.02
C ALA A 181 3.30 4.63 -19.70
N VAL A 182 3.09 3.99 -18.54
CA VAL A 182 3.86 2.79 -18.15
C VAL A 182 3.61 1.62 -19.11
N GLN A 183 2.35 1.39 -19.50
CA GLN A 183 1.99 0.35 -20.48
C GLN A 183 2.57 0.65 -21.85
N ALA A 184 2.49 1.90 -22.32
CA ALA A 184 3.06 2.32 -23.60
C ALA A 184 4.59 2.18 -23.62
N ALA A 185 5.28 2.58 -22.54
CA ALA A 185 6.71 2.41 -22.40
C ALA A 185 7.13 0.94 -22.39
N SER A 186 6.38 0.09 -21.65
CA SER A 186 6.59 -1.36 -21.63
C SER A 186 6.40 -2.00 -23.01
N ALA A 187 5.34 -1.63 -23.72
CA ALA A 187 5.08 -2.12 -25.07
C ALA A 187 6.18 -1.73 -26.06
N LYS A 188 6.66 -0.48 -25.99
CA LYS A 188 7.78 0.01 -26.79
C LYS A 188 9.07 -0.76 -26.49
N ALA A 189 9.40 -0.95 -25.22
CA ALA A 189 10.59 -1.70 -24.81
C ALA A 189 10.55 -3.16 -25.29
N MET A 190 9.39 -3.82 -25.22
CA MET A 190 9.21 -5.18 -25.75
C MET A 190 9.37 -5.23 -27.28
N ALA A 191 8.86 -4.23 -28.00
CA ALA A 191 9.03 -4.13 -29.45
C ALA A 191 10.50 -3.94 -29.85
N GLU A 192 11.24 -3.06 -29.16
CA GLU A 192 12.68 -2.84 -29.37
C GLU A 192 13.49 -4.10 -29.06
N ALA A 193 13.19 -4.80 -27.96
CA ALA A 193 13.83 -6.06 -27.61
C ALA A 193 13.62 -7.14 -28.68
N ARG A 194 12.40 -7.25 -29.22
CA ARG A 194 12.09 -8.16 -30.32
C ARG A 194 12.86 -7.83 -31.59
N ALA A 195 12.93 -6.55 -31.96
CA ALA A 195 13.68 -6.10 -33.13
C ALA A 195 15.19 -6.41 -32.99
N ASN A 196 15.74 -6.19 -31.79
CA ASN A 196 17.14 -6.51 -31.50
C ASN A 196 17.40 -8.03 -31.54
N ALA A 197 16.47 -8.86 -31.05
CA ALA A 197 16.59 -10.31 -31.12
C ALA A 197 16.58 -10.81 -32.58
N GLU A 198 15.69 -10.27 -33.41
CA GLU A 198 15.63 -10.60 -34.84
C GLU A 198 16.91 -10.18 -35.57
N ALA A 199 17.44 -8.99 -35.27
CA ALA A 199 18.70 -8.51 -35.85
C ALA A 199 19.88 -9.43 -35.49
N ARG A 200 19.97 -9.90 -34.25
CA ARG A 200 20.98 -10.87 -33.82
C ARG A 200 20.84 -12.21 -34.52
N ALA A 201 19.62 -12.74 -34.62
CA ALA A 201 19.36 -13.99 -35.34
C ALA A 201 19.77 -13.89 -36.82
N LYS A 202 19.47 -12.77 -37.48
CA LYS A 202 19.91 -12.51 -38.86
C LYS A 202 21.43 -12.43 -38.99
N ALA A 203 22.10 -11.76 -38.06
CA ALA A 203 23.56 -11.64 -38.05
C ALA A 203 24.24 -13.01 -37.89
N GLU A 204 23.69 -13.89 -37.05
CA GLU A 204 24.20 -15.25 -36.86
C GLU A 204 24.08 -16.10 -38.12
N VAL A 205 22.95 -16.05 -38.83
CA VAL A 205 22.77 -16.74 -40.12
C VAL A 205 23.79 -16.25 -41.16
N ILE A 206 24.05 -14.94 -41.23
CA ILE A 206 25.05 -14.38 -42.15
C ILE A 206 26.47 -14.84 -41.76
N ALA A 207 26.77 -14.91 -40.46
CA ALA A 207 28.08 -15.39 -39.98
C ALA A 207 28.31 -16.86 -40.35
N LEU A 208 27.30 -17.71 -40.22
CA LEU A 208 27.36 -19.12 -40.62
C LEU A 208 27.55 -19.29 -42.13
N ALA A 209 26.90 -18.45 -42.95
CA ALA A 209 27.05 -18.49 -44.41
C ALA A 209 28.43 -18.04 -44.90
N LYS A 210 29.19 -17.28 -44.10
CA LYS A 210 30.54 -16.79 -44.43
C LYS A 210 31.66 -17.67 -43.89
N ALA A 211 31.36 -18.73 -43.15
CA ALA A 211 32.38 -19.64 -42.67
C ALA A 211 33.08 -20.30 -43.88
N PRO A 212 34.40 -20.11 -44.07
CA PRO A 212 35.10 -20.73 -45.18
C PRO A 212 35.00 -22.25 -45.01
N GLU A 213 34.59 -22.94 -46.08
CA GLU A 213 34.79 -24.38 -46.16
C GLU A 213 36.29 -24.63 -46.01
N THR A 214 36.71 -25.07 -44.83
CA THR A 214 38.03 -25.65 -44.61
C THR A 214 38.08 -26.96 -45.38
N VAL A 215 38.30 -26.85 -46.69
CA VAL A 215 38.64 -27.96 -47.56
C VAL A 215 40.02 -28.45 -47.15
N GLY A 216 40.04 -29.34 -46.17
CA GLY A 216 41.21 -30.11 -45.78
C GLY A 216 41.56 -31.11 -46.86
N LEU A 217 42.28 -30.67 -47.89
CA LEU A 217 43.08 -31.55 -48.75
C LEU A 217 44.39 -31.88 -48.00
N GLY A 218 44.29 -32.73 -46.99
CA GLY A 218 45.42 -33.31 -46.27
C GLY A 218 45.38 -34.83 -46.42
N ALA A 219 46.24 -35.34 -47.30
CA ALA A 219 46.32 -36.75 -47.65
C ALA A 219 46.73 -37.64 -46.45
N GLY A 220 46.03 -38.78 -46.30
CA GLY A 220 46.64 -40.05 -45.90
C GLY A 220 47.00 -40.23 -44.43
N GLN A 221 46.00 -40.40 -43.57
CA GLN A 221 46.16 -41.27 -42.39
C GLN A 221 44.88 -42.10 -42.19
N PRO A 222 44.98 -43.43 -42.06
CA PRO A 222 43.82 -44.29 -41.85
C PRO A 222 43.18 -43.97 -40.48
N PRO A 223 41.84 -43.85 -40.41
CA PRO A 223 41.14 -43.45 -39.21
C PRO A 223 41.15 -44.60 -38.18
N THR A 224 41.89 -44.43 -37.09
CA THR A 224 41.58 -45.11 -35.83
C THR A 224 40.36 -44.42 -35.24
N ALA A 225 39.23 -45.14 -35.18
CA ALA A 225 37.96 -44.64 -34.65
C ALA A 225 38.08 -44.27 -33.15
N PRO A 226 37.80 -43.02 -32.75
CA PRO A 226 37.50 -42.72 -31.36
C PRO A 226 35.99 -42.93 -31.14
N SER A 227 35.64 -44.11 -30.67
CA SER A 227 34.33 -44.40 -30.07
C SER A 227 34.15 -43.53 -28.82
N SER A 228 33.44 -42.41 -28.92
CA SER A 228 32.95 -41.70 -27.73
C SER A 228 31.58 -41.05 -27.97
N PRO A 229 30.48 -41.77 -27.67
CA PRO A 229 29.10 -41.25 -27.73
C PRO A 229 28.78 -40.14 -26.69
N ALA A 230 29.79 -39.61 -25.98
CA ALA A 230 29.61 -38.64 -24.92
C ALA A 230 29.35 -37.21 -25.44
N ILE A 231 30.01 -36.80 -26.52
CA ILE A 231 29.98 -35.39 -26.98
C ILE A 231 28.61 -35.05 -27.62
N THR A 232 28.05 -35.95 -28.42
CA THR A 232 26.72 -35.75 -29.04
C THR A 232 25.61 -35.72 -27.99
N ARG A 233 25.72 -36.50 -26.91
CA ARG A 233 24.74 -36.48 -25.81
C ARG A 233 24.79 -35.18 -25.03
N GLN A 234 25.98 -34.60 -24.84
CA GLN A 234 26.15 -33.36 -24.09
C GLN A 234 25.55 -32.16 -24.85
N ALA A 235 25.71 -32.11 -26.18
CA ALA A 235 25.08 -31.08 -27.01
C ALA A 235 23.53 -31.18 -26.98
N ALA A 236 22.98 -32.39 -27.06
CA ALA A 236 21.53 -32.61 -26.98
C ALA A 236 20.96 -32.24 -25.60
N GLN A 237 21.67 -32.58 -24.51
CA GLN A 237 21.26 -32.19 -23.16
C GLN A 237 21.28 -30.67 -22.96
N GLN A 238 22.29 -29.99 -23.47
CA GLN A 238 22.41 -28.54 -23.34
C GLN A 238 21.29 -27.82 -24.09
N GLN A 239 20.91 -28.31 -25.28
CA GLN A 239 19.79 -27.76 -26.05
C GLN A 239 18.44 -28.00 -25.35
N GLN A 240 18.25 -29.15 -24.71
CA GLN A 240 17.03 -29.45 -23.95
C GLN A 240 16.92 -28.58 -22.68
N GLN A 241 18.04 -28.28 -22.01
CA GLN A 241 18.06 -27.41 -20.84
C GLN A 241 17.68 -25.96 -21.18
N GLN A 242 18.13 -25.45 -22.33
CA GLN A 242 17.75 -24.10 -22.79
C GLN A 242 16.25 -23.99 -23.11
N GLN A 243 15.64 -25.03 -23.68
CA GLN A 243 14.19 -25.03 -23.96
C GLN A 243 13.35 -25.03 -22.67
N GLN A 244 13.78 -25.75 -21.64
CA GLN A 244 13.08 -25.77 -20.35
C GLN A 244 13.15 -24.42 -19.61
N GLN A 245 14.28 -23.71 -19.70
CA GLN A 245 14.41 -22.38 -19.10
C GLN A 245 13.52 -21.32 -19.78
N GLY A 246 13.32 -21.41 -21.10
CA GLY A 246 12.43 -20.50 -21.83
C GLY A 246 10.95 -20.66 -21.48
N GLN A 247 10.48 -21.90 -21.30
CA GLN A 247 9.06 -22.17 -20.97
C GLN A 247 8.70 -21.73 -19.55
N GLY A 248 9.62 -21.86 -18.59
CA GLY A 248 9.38 -21.41 -17.20
C GLY A 248 9.14 -19.90 -17.06
N GLN A 249 9.84 -19.09 -17.86
CA GLN A 249 9.69 -17.63 -17.83
C GLN A 249 8.35 -17.17 -18.42
N GLN A 250 7.88 -17.81 -19.51
CA GLN A 250 6.56 -17.49 -20.07
C GLN A 250 5.41 -17.84 -19.12
N GLY A 251 5.50 -18.97 -18.41
CA GLY A 251 4.51 -19.35 -17.41
C GLY A 251 4.40 -18.35 -16.25
N GLN A 252 5.53 -17.89 -15.72
CA GLN A 252 5.53 -16.87 -14.66
C GLN A 252 4.99 -15.52 -15.13
N GLN A 253 5.23 -15.14 -16.39
CA GLN A 253 4.72 -13.89 -16.94
C GLN A 253 3.20 -13.93 -17.17
N GLN A 254 2.62 -15.10 -17.46
CA GLN A 254 1.18 -15.31 -17.53
C GLN A 254 0.53 -15.31 -16.13
N GLN A 255 1.20 -15.88 -15.12
CA GLN A 255 0.71 -15.88 -13.75
C GLN A 255 0.68 -14.49 -13.10
N GLN A 256 1.55 -13.57 -13.53
CA GLN A 256 1.53 -12.17 -13.06
C GLN A 256 0.44 -11.31 -13.74
N GLN A 257 -0.22 -11.82 -14.78
CA GLN A 257 -1.27 -11.13 -15.53
C GLN A 257 -2.70 -11.59 -15.17
N GLN A 258 -2.84 -12.61 -14.33
CA GLN A 258 -4.10 -13.05 -13.74
C GLN A 258 -4.23 -12.51 -12.32
#